data_AF-A0A821DKF5-F1
#
_entry.id   AF-A0A821DKF5-F1
#
_cell.length_a   1.000
_cell.length_b   1.000
_cell.length_c   1.000
_cell.angle_alpha   90.00
_cell.angle_beta   90.00
_cell.angle_gamma   90.00
#
_symmetry.space_group_name_H-M   'P 1'
#
loop_
_entity.id
_entity.type
_entity.pdbx_description
1 polymer ?
#
loop_
_entity_poly.entity_id
_entity_poly.type
_entity_poly.pdbx_seq_one_letter_code
_entity_poly.pdbx_strand_id
1 'polypeptide(L)'
;MGLLTPENTRQLKQLMKDRKKKAFELRRLQGRQRASNKYRVKRRKIVEYLYETKPELHPQLRKVYRPEGGRPRIEEQIPGLLEAIEEIAKVGGASDDRRRSEIIRPCLTLDDLREKLLQR
;
A
#
# COMPACT_ATOMS: atom_id res chain seq x y z
N MET A 1 -27.24 43.90 -10.05
CA MET A 1 -25.91 44.56 -10.08
C MET A 1 -25.29 44.41 -8.70
N GLY A 2 -24.36 43.47 -8.51
CA GLY A 2 -23.73 43.23 -7.21
C GLY A 2 -22.87 44.42 -6.81
N LEU A 3 -23.33 45.20 -5.83
CA LEU A 3 -22.67 46.43 -5.40
C LEU A 3 -21.32 46.12 -4.73
N LEU A 4 -20.32 46.94 -5.05
CA LEU A 4 -18.98 46.87 -4.47
C LEU A 4 -19.01 47.36 -3.02
N THR A 5 -19.43 46.49 -2.08
CA THR A 5 -19.43 46.84 -0.66
C THR A 5 -18.00 46.85 -0.11
N PRO A 6 -17.70 47.69 0.90
CA PRO A 6 -16.38 47.70 1.54
C PRO A 6 -15.98 46.33 2.10
N GLU A 7 -16.94 45.52 2.55
CA GLU A 7 -16.71 44.14 2.98
C GLU A 7 -16.29 43.24 1.81
N ASN A 8 -16.96 43.32 0.67
CA ASN A 8 -16.60 42.57 -0.54
C ASN A 8 -15.19 42.91 -1.02
N THR A 9 -14.78 44.18 -0.92
CA THR A 9 -13.40 44.58 -1.27
C THR A 9 -12.35 44.02 -0.29
N ARG A 10 -12.66 43.96 1.00
CA ARG A 10 -11.78 43.36 2.02
C ARG A 10 -11.66 41.86 1.82
N GLN A 11 -12.78 41.17 1.60
CA GLN A 11 -12.81 39.75 1.28
C GLN A 11 -12.03 39.44 0.00
N LEU A 12 -12.21 40.22 -1.07
CA LEU A 12 -11.46 40.06 -2.31
C LEU A 12 -9.95 40.20 -2.08
N LYS A 13 -9.52 41.22 -1.33
CA LYS A 13 -8.09 41.40 -0.97
C LYS A 13 -7.55 40.21 -0.18
N GLN A 14 -8.33 39.67 0.74
CA GLN A 14 -7.94 38.51 1.53
C GLN A 14 -7.81 37.26 0.67
N LEU A 15 -8.82 36.97 -0.17
CA LEU A 15 -8.81 35.85 -1.11
C LEU A 15 -7.63 35.94 -2.09
N MET A 16 -7.27 37.14 -2.55
CA MET A 16 -6.09 37.33 -3.40
C MET A 16 -4.78 37.01 -2.66
N LYS A 17 -4.65 37.40 -1.39
CA LYS A 17 -3.49 37.05 -0.56
C LYS A 17 -3.41 35.53 -0.34
N ASP A 18 -4.53 34.90 -0.01
CA ASP A 18 -4.59 33.47 0.24
C ASP A 18 -4.32 32.65 -1.03
N ARG A 19 -4.81 33.10 -2.18
CA ARG A 19 -4.47 32.51 -3.49
C ARG A 19 -2.96 32.54 -3.74
N LYS A 20 -2.29 33.67 -3.47
CA LYS A 20 -0.83 33.79 -3.62
C LYS A 20 -0.08 32.85 -2.68
N LYS A 21 -0.51 32.78 -1.40
CA LYS A 21 0.09 31.87 -0.40
C LYS A 21 -0.05 30.40 -0.82
N LYS A 22 -1.27 29.97 -1.17
CA LYS A 22 -1.55 28.60 -1.62
C LYS A 22 -0.77 28.24 -2.89
N ALA A 23 -0.66 29.16 -3.85
CA ALA A 23 0.11 28.94 -5.06
C ALA A 23 1.62 28.75 -4.76
N PHE A 24 2.17 29.54 -3.84
CA PHE A 24 3.56 29.38 -3.39
C PHE A 24 3.77 28.04 -2.66
N GLU A 25 2.87 27.68 -1.75
CA GLU A 25 2.93 26.40 -1.03
C GLU A 25 2.85 25.21 -1.99
N LEU A 26 1.94 25.25 -2.97
CA LEU A 26 1.82 24.23 -3.99
C LEU A 26 3.12 24.07 -4.77
N ARG A 27 3.71 25.18 -5.23
CA ARG A 27 5.01 25.16 -5.94
C ARG A 27 6.12 24.55 -5.08
N ARG A 28 6.16 24.90 -3.79
CA ARG A 28 7.12 24.34 -2.82
C ARG A 28 6.94 22.84 -2.65
N LEU A 29 5.70 22.37 -2.46
CA LEU A 29 5.38 20.95 -2.30
C LEU A 29 5.70 20.15 -3.56
N GLN A 30 5.39 20.68 -4.74
CA GLN A 30 5.77 20.09 -6.02
C GLN A 30 7.29 19.98 -6.17
N GLY A 31 8.04 21.00 -5.76
CA GLY A 31 9.50 20.97 -5.74
C GLY A 31 10.05 19.86 -4.84
N ARG A 32 9.51 19.73 -3.62
CA ARG A 32 9.86 18.65 -2.68
C ARG A 32 9.55 17.28 -3.25
N GLN A 33 8.38 17.11 -3.88
CA GLN A 33 7.99 15.85 -4.50
C GLN A 33 8.92 15.45 -5.64
N ARG A 34 9.27 16.41 -6.53
CA ARG A 34 10.24 16.18 -7.61
C ARG A 34 11.61 15.78 -7.09
N ALA A 35 12.11 16.47 -6.06
CA ALA A 35 13.39 16.15 -5.43
C ALA A 35 13.37 14.75 -4.78
N SER A 36 12.30 14.42 -4.06
CA SER A 36 12.11 13.09 -3.45
C SER A 36 12.09 11.98 -4.50
N ASN A 37 11.33 12.17 -5.58
CA ASN A 37 11.28 11.21 -6.69
C ASN A 37 12.64 11.04 -7.35
N LYS A 38 13.36 12.14 -7.61
CA LYS A 38 14.73 12.09 -8.18
C LYS A 38 15.68 11.29 -7.29
N TYR A 39 15.62 11.49 -5.98
CA TYR A 39 16.41 10.73 -5.01
C TYR A 39 16.06 9.24 -5.03
N ARG A 40 14.77 8.90 -5.00
CA ARG A 40 14.30 7.50 -5.06
C ARG A 40 14.76 6.79 -6.33
N VAL A 41 14.64 7.45 -7.49
CA VAL A 41 15.10 6.91 -8.78
C VAL A 41 16.62 6.68 -8.77
N LYS A 42 17.39 7.65 -8.26
CA LYS A 42 18.86 7.49 -8.16
C LYS A 42 19.24 6.32 -7.26
N ARG A 43 18.58 6.18 -6.09
CA ARG A 43 18.80 5.04 -5.19
C ARG A 43 18.42 3.70 -5.83
N ARG A 44 17.30 3.64 -6.53
CA ARG A 44 16.84 2.44 -7.24
C ARG A 44 17.91 1.93 -8.21
N LYS A 45 18.41 2.83 -9.08
CA LYS A 45 19.45 2.49 -10.07
C LYS A 45 20.73 1.93 -9.42
N ILE A 46 21.14 2.51 -8.29
CA ILE A 46 22.31 2.02 -7.55
C ILE A 46 22.07 0.60 -7.05
N VAL A 47 20.89 0.33 -6.49
CA VAL A 47 20.57 -1.00 -5.98
C VAL A 47 20.45 -2.01 -7.11
N GLU A 48 19.77 -1.68 -8.20
CA GLU A 48 19.68 -2.52 -9.40
C GLU A 48 21.07 -2.89 -9.93
N TYR A 49 21.96 -1.91 -10.07
CA TYR A 49 23.35 -2.15 -10.46
C TYR A 49 24.10 -3.08 -9.50
N LEU A 50 23.91 -2.93 -8.19
CA LEU A 50 24.53 -3.81 -7.19
C LEU A 50 23.96 -5.23 -7.24
N TYR A 51 22.68 -5.39 -7.58
CA TYR A 51 22.08 -6.70 -7.85
C TYR A 51 22.74 -7.38 -9.05
N GLU A 52 23.00 -6.66 -10.14
CA GLU A 52 23.63 -7.24 -11.33
C GLU A 52 25.11 -7.57 -11.12
N THR A 53 25.84 -6.71 -10.40
CA THR A 53 27.30 -6.83 -10.27
C THR A 53 27.77 -7.69 -9.10
N LYS A 54 26.99 -7.77 -8.01
CA LYS A 54 27.42 -8.43 -6.77
C LYS A 54 26.33 -9.34 -6.19
N PRO A 55 26.25 -10.60 -6.65
CA PRO A 55 25.30 -11.59 -6.14
C PRO A 55 25.39 -11.81 -4.63
N GLU A 56 26.59 -11.73 -4.07
CA GLU A 56 26.88 -11.92 -2.64
C GLU A 56 26.14 -10.93 -1.73
N LEU A 57 25.84 -9.73 -2.25
CA LEU A 57 25.17 -8.68 -1.49
C LEU A 57 23.65 -8.79 -1.54
N HIS A 58 23.07 -9.69 -2.35
CA HIS A 58 21.62 -9.82 -2.51
C HIS A 58 20.84 -9.98 -1.20
N PRO A 59 21.27 -10.81 -0.22
CA PRO A 59 20.55 -10.97 1.04
C PRO A 59 20.53 -9.68 1.87
N GLN A 60 21.61 -8.90 1.82
CA GLN A 60 21.73 -7.63 2.53
C GLN A 60 20.94 -6.53 1.80
N LEU A 61 20.98 -6.50 0.47
CA LEU A 61 20.23 -5.57 -0.37
C LEU A 61 18.72 -5.76 -0.21
N ARG A 62 18.21 -7.01 -0.13
CA ARG A 62 16.78 -7.30 0.11
C ARG A 62 16.26 -6.69 1.42
N LYS A 63 17.10 -6.57 2.45
CA LYS A 63 16.73 -5.95 3.74
C LYS A 63 16.63 -4.42 3.66
N VAL A 64 17.47 -3.80 2.82
CA VAL A 64 17.59 -2.33 2.73
C VAL A 64 16.71 -1.74 1.62
N TYR A 65 16.41 -2.52 0.59
CA TYR A 65 15.66 -2.08 -0.58
C TYR A 65 14.86 -3.24 -1.17
N ARG A 66 13.53 -3.09 -1.19
CA ARG A 66 12.64 -3.96 -1.95
C ARG A 66 12.37 -3.38 -3.33
N PRO A 67 12.56 -4.17 -4.41
CA PRO A 67 12.19 -3.76 -5.76
C PRO A 67 10.68 -3.49 -5.88
N GLU A 68 9.85 -4.32 -5.25
CA GLU A 68 8.41 -4.12 -5.17
C GLU A 68 8.10 -2.97 -4.20
N GLY A 69 7.53 -1.89 -4.72
CA GLY A 69 7.10 -0.76 -3.91
C GLY A 69 5.76 -1.07 -3.23
N GLY A 70 5.64 -0.77 -1.93
CA GLY A 70 4.40 -0.95 -1.17
C GLY A 70 4.64 -1.64 0.17
N ARG A 71 3.54 -1.97 0.86
CA ARG A 71 3.60 -2.95 1.96
C ARG A 71 3.94 -4.32 1.35
N PRO A 72 4.64 -5.20 2.09
CA PRO A 72 4.76 -6.60 1.72
C PRO A 72 3.38 -7.17 1.37
N ARG A 73 3.32 -8.07 0.38
CA ARG A 73 2.10 -8.85 0.17
C ARG A 73 1.79 -9.60 1.46
N ILE A 74 0.51 -9.71 1.78
CA ILE A 74 0.08 -10.37 3.03
C ILE A 74 0.54 -11.84 3.08
N GLU A 75 0.68 -12.46 1.92
CA GLU A 75 1.23 -13.80 1.71
C GLU A 75 2.69 -13.93 2.18
N GLU A 76 3.50 -12.87 2.06
CA GLU A 76 4.88 -12.85 2.54
C GLU A 76 4.95 -12.64 4.06
N GLN A 77 3.92 -12.06 4.67
CA GLN A 77 3.85 -11.79 6.11
C GLN A 77 3.30 -12.98 6.88
N ILE A 78 2.40 -13.75 6.25
CA ILE A 78 1.76 -14.91 6.84
C ILE A 78 2.12 -16.13 5.98
N PRO A 79 3.21 -16.85 6.31
CA PRO A 79 3.56 -18.07 5.60
C PRO A 79 2.42 -19.09 5.73
N GLY A 80 2.06 -19.74 4.62
CA GLY A 80 0.96 -20.71 4.58
C GLY A 80 -0.45 -20.10 4.37
N LEU A 81 -0.56 -18.78 4.18
CA LEU A 81 -1.86 -18.14 3.90
C LEU A 81 -2.51 -18.68 2.62
N LEU A 82 -1.72 -18.88 1.56
CA LEU A 82 -2.23 -19.41 0.29
C LEU A 82 -2.68 -20.86 0.42
N GLU A 83 -1.93 -21.70 1.14
CA GLU A 83 -2.33 -23.09 1.45
C GLU A 83 -3.62 -23.13 2.26
N ALA A 84 -3.77 -22.25 3.26
CA ALA A 84 -4.99 -22.14 4.05
C ALA A 84 -6.19 -21.68 3.20
N ILE A 85 -6.00 -20.69 2.32
CA ILE A 85 -7.03 -20.25 1.37
C ILE A 85 -7.41 -21.38 0.41
N GLU A 86 -6.42 -22.12 -0.10
CA GLU A 86 -6.63 -23.26 -0.99
C GLU A 86 -7.38 -24.40 -0.31
N GLU A 87 -7.04 -24.73 0.94
CA GLU A 87 -7.74 -25.73 1.76
C GLU A 87 -9.20 -25.33 1.98
N ILE A 88 -9.46 -24.06 2.31
CA ILE A 88 -10.83 -23.54 2.46
C ILE A 88 -11.59 -23.58 1.14
N ALA A 89 -10.96 -23.15 0.04
CA ALA A 89 -11.59 -23.11 -1.28
C ALA A 89 -11.88 -24.51 -1.85
N LYS A 90 -10.99 -25.49 -1.59
CA LYS A 90 -11.21 -26.91 -1.93
C LYS A 90 -12.44 -27.46 -1.21
N VAL A 91 -12.63 -27.11 0.06
CA VAL A 91 -13.81 -27.53 0.85
C VAL A 91 -15.08 -26.84 0.38
N GLY A 92 -15.01 -25.56 -0.01
CA GLY A 92 -16.14 -24.82 -0.59
C GLY A 92 -16.58 -25.32 -1.97
N GLY A 93 -15.64 -25.71 -2.83
CA GLY A 93 -15.91 -26.30 -4.15
C GLY A 93 -16.37 -27.76 -4.11
N ALA A 94 -16.01 -28.50 -3.05
CA ALA A 94 -16.44 -29.89 -2.82
C ALA A 94 -17.85 -30.00 -2.20
N SER A 95 -18.50 -28.88 -1.89
CA SER A 95 -19.83 -28.87 -1.28
C SER A 95 -20.98 -29.17 -2.25
N ASP A 96 -20.71 -29.40 -3.54
CA ASP A 96 -21.74 -29.75 -4.53
C ASP A 96 -21.73 -31.21 -5.00
N ASP A 97 -21.04 -32.12 -4.32
CA ASP A 97 -21.30 -33.54 -4.55
C ASP A 97 -20.91 -34.41 -3.36
N ARG A 98 -21.94 -34.96 -2.68
CA ARG A 98 -21.90 -36.15 -1.80
C ARG A 98 -21.38 -35.89 -0.38
N ARG A 99 -22.31 -35.70 0.56
CA ARG A 99 -22.77 -36.76 1.49
C ARG A 99 -21.65 -37.64 2.06
N ARG A 100 -21.38 -37.44 3.36
CA ARG A 100 -20.89 -38.41 4.37
C ARG A 100 -19.45 -38.88 4.11
N SER A 101 -18.43 -38.49 4.89
CA SER A 101 -18.17 -39.20 6.16
C SER A 101 -17.03 -38.64 7.03
N GLU A 102 -16.55 -37.41 6.85
CA GLU A 102 -15.50 -36.87 7.73
C GLU A 102 -15.94 -35.54 8.34
N ILE A 103 -15.92 -35.46 9.67
CA ILE A 103 -16.26 -34.27 10.45
C ILE A 103 -15.09 -33.28 10.32
N ILE A 104 -14.93 -32.72 9.14
CA ILE A 104 -14.13 -31.53 8.94
C ILE A 104 -15.07 -30.37 9.23
N ARG A 105 -14.83 -29.62 10.31
CA ARG A 105 -15.59 -28.40 10.61
C ARG A 105 -15.01 -27.26 9.78
N PRO A 106 -15.62 -26.89 8.64
CA PRO A 106 -15.19 -25.71 7.89
C PRO A 106 -15.33 -24.47 8.78
N CYS A 107 -14.42 -23.51 8.61
CA CYS A 107 -14.64 -22.17 9.18
C CYS A 107 -15.79 -21.55 8.39
N LEU A 108 -16.92 -21.34 9.07
CA LEU A 108 -18.14 -20.84 8.43
C LEU A 108 -18.07 -19.31 8.28
N THR A 109 -17.27 -18.64 9.10
CA THR A 109 -17.13 -17.19 9.13
C THR A 109 -15.66 -16.73 9.09
N LEU A 110 -15.47 -15.46 8.74
CA LEU A 110 -14.15 -14.81 8.82
C LEU A 110 -13.62 -14.73 10.25
N ASP A 111 -14.50 -14.69 11.24
CA ASP A 111 -14.13 -14.71 12.66
C ASP A 111 -13.59 -16.10 13.07
N ASP A 112 -14.21 -17.19 12.61
CA ASP A 112 -13.71 -18.57 12.83
C ASP A 112 -12.31 -18.76 12.22
N LEU A 113 -12.07 -18.17 11.05
CA LEU A 113 -10.77 -18.18 10.39
C LEU A 113 -9.74 -17.40 11.22
N ARG A 114 -10.13 -16.23 11.72
CA ARG A 114 -9.28 -15.38 12.55
C ARG A 114 -8.88 -16.08 13.86
N GLU A 115 -9.81 -16.79 14.50
CA GLU A 115 -9.54 -17.55 15.72
C GLU A 115 -8.59 -18.73 15.47
N LYS A 116 -8.78 -19.50 14.39
CA LYS A 116 -7.85 -20.61 14.06
C LYS A 116 -6.44 -20.13 13.70
N LEU A 117 -6.31 -18.97 13.05
CA LEU A 117 -5.00 -18.38 12.73
C LEU A 117 -4.23 -17.92 13.98
N LEU A 118 -4.91 -17.64 15.09
CA LEU A 118 -4.28 -17.22 16.35
C LEU A 118 -3.86 -18.40 17.25
N GLN A 119 -4.32 -19.62 16.94
CA GLN A 119 -4.01 -20.84 17.71
C GLN A 119 -2.80 -21.63 17.18
N ARG A 120 -2.19 -21.19 16.08
CA ARG A 120 -0.93 -21.71 15.54
C ARG A 120 0.23 -20.80 15.91
#